data_AF-A0A5N7AN92-F1
#
_entry.id   AF-A0A5N7AN92-F1
#
_cell.length_a   1.000
_cell.length_b   1.000
_cell.length_c   1.000
_cell.angle_alpha   90.00
_cell.angle_beta   90.00
_cell.angle_gamma   90.00
#
_symmetry.space_group_name_H-M   'P 1'
#
loop_
_entity.id
_entity.type
_entity.pdbx_description
1 polymer ?
#
loop_
_entity_poly.entity_id
_entity_poly.type
_entity_poly.pdbx_seq_one_letter_code
_entity_poly.pdbx_strand_id
1 'polypeptide(L)'
;MMQNNSLAGRAISAELYKPNVYSCPSGLFQSHVDTQHSVRQVGSLVTCLPAGFKGGNLLVRHQGKDVDFDWAPKSATAIQWAAFYSDCSHEIKTVTEGERLILTYNLYVTEPERASTVIPNSSVELWTLPIYGQLDALFRNPQFFPNGGVSGIYCAHAYAYAHTSEEAWINLPRTFKGSDLGFYSVLNALGATVEILPVLGHRKDNYY
;
A
#
# COMPACT_ATOMS: atom_id res chain seq x y z
N MET A 1 15.91 -15.64 19.33
CA MET A 1 14.83 -15.07 20.18
C MET A 1 13.76 -14.56 19.23
N MET A 2 12.66 -15.28 19.06
CA MET A 2 11.55 -14.83 18.22
C MET A 2 10.79 -13.75 19.01
N GLN A 3 10.94 -12.48 18.62
CA GLN A 3 10.07 -11.44 19.14
C GLN A 3 8.67 -11.71 18.59
N ASN A 4 7.73 -12.01 19.48
CA ASN A 4 6.33 -12.19 19.14
C ASN A 4 5.83 -10.95 18.37
N ASN A 5 5.39 -11.16 17.14
CA ASN A 5 4.66 -10.17 16.37
C ASN A 5 3.20 -10.10 16.88
N SER A 6 3.04 -9.76 18.16
CA SER A 6 1.73 -9.60 18.79
C SER A 6 1.20 -8.20 18.47
N LEU A 7 0.61 -8.01 17.29
CA LEU A 7 0.00 -6.74 16.93
C LEU A 7 -1.30 -6.55 17.73
N ALA A 8 -1.28 -5.63 18.69
CA ALA A 8 -2.47 -5.11 19.36
C ALA A 8 -3.27 -4.14 18.45
N GLY A 9 -2.69 -3.70 17.33
CA GLY A 9 -3.31 -2.82 16.33
C GLY A 9 -2.26 -2.20 15.41
N ARG A 10 -2.69 -1.48 14.36
CA ARG A 10 -1.83 -0.63 13.51
C ARG A 10 -2.50 0.71 13.30
N ALA A 11 -1.70 1.76 13.26
CA ALA A 11 -2.14 3.11 12.90
C ALA A 11 -1.45 3.57 11.61
N ILE A 12 -2.03 4.58 10.98
CA ILE A 12 -1.46 5.27 9.82
C ILE A 12 -1.15 6.70 10.23
N SER A 13 0.10 7.11 10.06
CA SER A 13 0.54 8.49 10.14
C SER A 13 0.67 9.08 8.74
N ALA A 14 0.26 10.34 8.57
CA ALA A 14 0.41 11.08 7.32
C ALA A 14 1.38 12.24 7.53
N GLU A 15 2.49 12.25 6.82
CA GLU A 15 3.49 13.32 6.87
C GLU A 15 3.51 14.09 5.55
N LEU A 16 3.43 15.43 5.61
CA LEU A 16 3.47 16.25 4.41
C LEU A 16 4.82 16.08 3.71
N TYR A 17 4.79 15.63 2.46
CA TYR A 17 5.98 15.43 1.65
C TYR A 17 6.26 16.65 0.76
N LYS A 18 5.30 17.02 -0.08
CA LYS A 18 5.45 18.17 -1.00
C LYS A 18 4.12 18.85 -1.32
N PRO A 19 4.07 20.19 -1.35
CA PRO A 19 3.04 20.93 -2.07
C PRO A 19 3.41 21.05 -3.56
N ASN A 20 2.43 20.95 -4.46
CA ASN A 20 2.59 21.19 -5.90
C ASN A 20 1.51 22.13 -6.42
N VAL A 21 1.87 22.96 -7.39
CA VAL A 21 0.93 23.80 -8.15
C VAL A 21 1.06 23.45 -9.62
N TYR A 22 -0.07 23.15 -10.26
CA TYR A 22 -0.13 22.88 -11.70
C TYR A 22 -0.97 23.97 -12.37
N SER A 23 -0.34 24.80 -13.20
CA SER A 23 -0.97 25.94 -13.86
C SER A 23 -1.06 25.76 -15.37
N CYS A 24 -2.21 26.16 -15.94
CA CYS A 24 -2.45 26.15 -17.39
C CYS A 24 -1.43 27.01 -18.17
N PRO A 25 -1.05 26.63 -19.41
CA PRO A 25 -1.45 25.42 -20.16
C PRO A 25 -0.48 24.25 -19.95
N SER A 26 0.19 24.23 -18.79
CA SER A 26 1.25 23.30 -18.44
C SER A 26 0.85 22.43 -17.24
N GLY A 27 1.82 21.73 -16.64
CA GLY A 27 1.55 20.95 -15.44
C GLY A 27 1.12 19.50 -15.67
N LEU A 28 1.50 18.91 -16.82
CA LEU A 28 1.52 17.46 -16.95
C LEU A 28 2.55 16.89 -15.98
N PHE A 29 2.15 15.94 -15.14
CA PHE A 29 3.08 15.12 -14.38
C PHE A 29 3.05 13.71 -14.94
N GLN A 30 4.15 13.30 -15.57
CA GLN A 30 4.24 12.01 -16.25
C GLN A 30 4.03 10.85 -15.28
N SER A 31 3.59 9.72 -15.84
CA SER A 31 3.39 8.49 -15.08
C SER A 31 4.67 8.10 -14.35
N HIS A 32 4.59 7.96 -13.03
CA HIS A 32 5.71 7.58 -12.18
C HIS A 32 5.19 6.82 -10.95
N VAL A 33 6.09 6.12 -10.26
CA VAL A 33 5.85 5.58 -8.92
C VAL A 33 6.61 6.47 -7.95
N ASP A 34 5.98 6.84 -6.84
CA ASP A 34 6.65 7.63 -5.81
C ASP A 34 7.86 6.87 -5.25
N THR A 35 8.95 7.59 -5.02
CA THR A 35 10.11 7.03 -4.33
C THR A 35 9.71 6.67 -2.90
N GLN A 36 9.87 5.40 -2.54
CA GLN A 36 9.71 4.97 -1.16
C GLN A 36 10.91 5.47 -0.35
N HIS A 37 10.66 6.18 0.75
CA HIS A 37 11.70 6.76 1.60
C HIS A 37 11.91 6.01 2.92
N SER A 38 11.05 5.03 3.22
CA SER A 38 11.12 4.21 4.43
C SER A 38 10.48 2.85 4.23
N VAL A 39 10.95 1.83 4.96
CA VAL A 39 10.31 0.50 5.07
C VAL A 39 8.86 0.61 5.54
N ARG A 40 8.56 1.65 6.36
CA ARG A 40 7.23 1.87 6.92
C ARG A 40 6.26 2.61 5.99
N GLN A 41 6.74 3.15 4.87
CA GLN A 41 5.90 3.88 3.92
C GLN A 41 5.04 2.90 3.12
N VAL A 42 3.74 2.99 3.30
CA VAL A 42 2.77 2.08 2.64
C VAL A 42 2.00 2.73 1.51
N GLY A 43 2.00 4.06 1.42
CA GLY A 43 1.25 4.76 0.39
C GLY A 43 1.48 6.26 0.38
N SER A 44 0.69 6.90 -0.47
CA SER A 44 0.63 8.35 -0.63
C SER A 44 -0.83 8.80 -0.48
N LEU A 45 -1.03 9.95 0.16
CA LEU A 45 -2.30 10.67 0.19
C LEU A 45 -2.13 11.97 -0.60
N VAL A 46 -2.91 12.13 -1.65
CA VAL A 46 -2.92 13.32 -2.50
C VAL A 46 -4.20 14.08 -2.20
N THR A 47 -4.05 15.31 -1.71
CA THR A 47 -5.15 16.21 -1.37
C THR A 47 -5.15 17.40 -2.32
N CYS A 48 -6.26 17.65 -2.98
CA CYS A 48 -6.52 18.82 -3.80
C CYS A 48 -7.25 19.88 -3.00
N LEU A 49 -6.63 21.04 -2.86
CA LEU A 49 -7.21 22.19 -2.19
C LEU A 49 -8.21 22.89 -3.12
N PRO A 50 -9.20 23.62 -2.55
CA PRO A 50 -10.21 24.27 -3.36
C PRO A 50 -9.61 25.41 -4.20
N ALA A 51 -9.62 25.22 -5.52
CA ALA A 51 -9.30 26.22 -6.52
C ALA A 51 -9.97 25.83 -7.84
N GLY A 52 -10.56 26.80 -8.55
CA GLY A 52 -11.21 26.54 -9.84
C GLY A 52 -10.19 26.13 -10.91
N PHE A 53 -10.32 24.94 -11.50
CA PHE A 53 -9.51 24.49 -12.62
C PHE A 53 -10.28 23.54 -13.56
N LYS A 54 -9.78 23.31 -14.77
CA LYS A 54 -10.27 22.30 -15.72
C LYS A 54 -9.17 21.35 -16.20
N GLY A 55 -9.55 20.11 -16.54
CA GLY A 55 -8.58 19.04 -16.80
C GLY A 55 -7.88 18.62 -15.51
N GLY A 56 -6.60 18.23 -15.58
CA GLY A 56 -5.84 17.95 -14.36
C GLY A 56 -6.17 16.61 -13.67
N ASN A 57 -6.83 15.68 -14.38
CA ASN A 57 -7.22 14.37 -13.85
C ASN A 57 -6.04 13.64 -13.21
N LEU A 58 -6.29 13.03 -12.05
CA LEU A 58 -5.33 12.13 -11.40
C LEU A 58 -5.65 10.70 -11.86
N LEU A 59 -4.71 10.10 -12.58
CA LEU A 59 -4.77 8.69 -12.97
C LEU A 59 -3.90 7.88 -12.02
N VAL A 60 -4.48 6.84 -11.42
CA VAL A 60 -3.76 5.91 -10.54
C VAL A 60 -3.90 4.50 -11.14
N ARG A 61 -2.78 3.78 -11.25
CA ARG A 61 -2.72 2.46 -11.85
C ARG A 61 -2.03 1.46 -10.93
N HIS A 62 -2.60 0.28 -10.79
CA HIS A 62 -2.04 -0.82 -10.01
C HIS A 62 -2.52 -2.17 -10.55
N GLN A 63 -1.57 -3.09 -10.79
CA GLN A 63 -1.85 -4.45 -11.28
C GLN A 63 -2.85 -4.53 -12.47
N GLY A 64 -2.68 -3.65 -13.46
CA GLY A 64 -3.53 -3.61 -14.65
C GLY A 64 -4.93 -3.02 -14.44
N LYS A 65 -5.20 -2.42 -13.29
CA LYS A 65 -6.39 -1.60 -13.03
C LYS A 65 -6.04 -0.13 -13.03
N ASP A 66 -6.89 0.65 -13.67
CA ASP A 66 -6.74 2.11 -13.78
C ASP A 66 -7.97 2.79 -13.15
N VAL A 67 -7.71 3.81 -12.35
CA VAL A 67 -8.74 4.67 -11.77
C VAL A 67 -8.45 6.11 -12.18
N ASP A 68 -9.43 6.74 -12.83
CA ASP A 68 -9.38 8.14 -13.25
C ASP A 68 -10.20 8.99 -12.29
N PHE A 69 -9.54 9.90 -11.59
CA PHE A 69 -10.15 10.85 -10.68
C PHE A 69 -10.31 12.21 -11.36
N ASP A 70 -11.52 12.49 -11.83
CA ASP A 70 -11.91 13.82 -12.28
C ASP A 70 -12.30 14.71 -11.10
N TRP A 71 -11.44 15.69 -10.79
CA TRP A 71 -11.64 16.64 -9.71
C TRP A 71 -12.12 18.01 -10.17
N ALA A 72 -12.08 18.31 -11.46
CA ALA A 72 -12.47 19.64 -11.96
C ALA A 72 -13.91 20.06 -11.58
N PRO A 73 -14.94 19.18 -11.60
CA PRO A 73 -16.32 19.60 -11.34
C PRO A 73 -16.59 20.18 -9.94
N LYS A 74 -15.78 19.81 -8.93
CA LYS A 74 -15.96 20.27 -7.54
C LYS A 74 -14.79 21.11 -7.04
N SER A 75 -13.83 21.41 -7.92
CA SER A 75 -12.55 21.96 -7.52
C SER A 75 -12.63 23.31 -6.83
N ALA A 76 -13.63 24.15 -7.14
CA ALA A 76 -13.80 25.46 -6.52
C ALA A 76 -14.46 25.40 -5.12
N THR A 77 -15.06 24.28 -4.73
CA THR A 77 -15.99 24.22 -3.58
C THR A 77 -15.66 23.14 -2.56
N ALA A 78 -14.85 22.15 -2.91
CA ALA A 78 -14.57 21.01 -2.05
C ALA A 78 -13.09 20.66 -2.04
N ILE A 79 -12.59 20.22 -0.88
CA ILE A 79 -11.35 19.48 -0.80
C ILE A 79 -11.62 18.08 -1.35
N GLN A 80 -10.78 17.64 -2.27
CA GLN A 80 -10.85 16.31 -2.88
C GLN A 80 -9.57 15.56 -2.59
N TRP A 81 -9.63 14.25 -2.44
CA TRP A 81 -8.45 13.49 -2.09
C TRP A 81 -8.50 12.07 -2.67
N ALA A 82 -7.32 11.49 -2.84
CA ALA A 82 -7.14 10.07 -3.13
C ALA A 82 -5.96 9.55 -2.32
N ALA A 83 -6.11 8.35 -1.77
CA ALA A 83 -5.00 7.62 -1.14
C ALA A 83 -4.77 6.32 -1.92
N PHE A 84 -3.50 6.00 -2.17
CA PHE A 84 -3.11 4.82 -2.92
C PHE A 84 -1.79 4.24 -2.39
N TYR A 85 -1.55 2.96 -2.68
CA TYR A 85 -0.36 2.26 -2.21
C TYR A 85 0.91 2.78 -2.89
N SER A 86 2.03 2.61 -2.20
CA SER A 86 3.33 3.15 -2.62
C SER A 86 3.93 2.44 -3.85
N ASP A 87 3.29 1.38 -4.33
CA ASP A 87 3.61 0.66 -5.55
C ASP A 87 2.64 0.96 -6.71
N CYS A 88 1.67 1.86 -6.50
CA CYS A 88 0.84 2.37 -7.59
C CYS A 88 1.61 3.38 -8.43
N SER A 89 1.49 3.29 -9.75
CA SER A 89 1.92 4.38 -10.62
C SER A 89 0.82 5.42 -10.74
N HIS A 90 1.19 6.68 -10.84
CA HIS A 90 0.22 7.75 -11.00
C HIS A 90 0.73 8.86 -11.91
N GLU A 91 -0.23 9.54 -12.52
CA GLU A 91 -0.04 10.56 -13.54
C GLU A 91 -1.06 11.68 -13.31
N ILE A 92 -0.65 12.93 -13.54
CA ILE A 92 -1.56 14.07 -13.53
C ILE A 92 -1.67 14.57 -14.97
N LYS A 93 -2.88 14.50 -15.54
CA LYS A 93 -3.16 15.05 -16.87
C LYS A 93 -2.99 16.57 -16.88
N THR A 94 -2.81 17.13 -18.08
CA THR A 94 -2.62 18.57 -18.26
C THR A 94 -3.79 19.36 -17.68
N VAL A 95 -3.48 20.43 -16.93
CA VAL A 95 -4.45 21.44 -16.52
C VAL A 95 -4.68 22.38 -17.70
N THR A 96 -5.94 22.49 -18.12
CA THR A 96 -6.33 23.26 -19.33
C THR A 96 -6.81 24.67 -19.00
N GLU A 97 -7.28 24.91 -17.78
CA GLU A 97 -7.65 26.23 -17.27
C GLU A 97 -7.43 26.28 -15.75
N GLY A 98 -7.08 27.45 -15.22
CA GLY A 98 -6.89 27.68 -13.79
C GLY A 98 -5.62 27.05 -13.21
N GLU A 99 -5.65 26.87 -11.89
CA GLU A 99 -4.53 26.34 -11.11
C GLU A 99 -4.99 25.24 -10.16
N ARG A 100 -4.27 24.12 -10.16
CA ARG A 100 -4.55 22.97 -9.29
C ARG A 100 -3.50 22.92 -8.18
N LEU A 101 -3.96 23.10 -6.94
CA LEU A 101 -3.15 23.11 -5.72
C LEU A 101 -3.22 21.75 -5.02
N ILE A 102 -2.07 21.07 -4.92
CA ILE A 102 -1.96 19.72 -4.35
C ILE A 102 -1.06 19.70 -3.13
N LEU A 103 -1.48 18.98 -2.10
CA LEU A 103 -0.63 18.55 -1.00
C LEU A 103 -0.46 17.03 -1.09
N THR A 104 0.78 16.56 -1.16
CA THR A 104 1.12 15.13 -1.16
C THR A 104 1.69 14.76 0.21
N TYR A 105 1.11 13.74 0.84
CA TYR A 105 1.54 13.19 2.11
C TYR A 105 2.05 11.76 1.91
N ASN A 106 3.15 11.41 2.58
CA ASN A 106 3.58 10.03 2.70
C ASN A 106 2.81 9.37 3.86
N LEU A 107 2.26 8.18 3.60
CA LEU A 107 1.53 7.39 4.59
C LEU A 107 2.45 6.33 5.17
N TYR A 108 2.63 6.35 6.50
CA TYR A 108 3.46 5.41 7.23
C TYR A 108 2.64 4.56 8.19
N VAL A 109 2.98 3.28 8.29
CA VAL A 109 2.46 2.43 9.37
C VAL A 109 3.21 2.75 10.66
N THR A 110 2.43 3.01 11.71
CA THR A 110 2.92 3.27 13.07
C THR A 110 2.19 2.40 14.08
N GLU A 111 2.75 2.31 15.29
CA GLU A 111 2.03 1.75 16.43
C GLU A 111 0.89 2.70 16.83
N PRO A 112 -0.28 2.19 17.22
CA PRO A 112 -1.36 3.03 17.72
C PRO A 112 -0.91 3.76 18.99
N GLU A 113 -1.06 5.09 18.99
CA GLU A 113 -0.79 5.89 20.20
C GLU A 113 -1.80 5.52 21.28
N ARG A 114 -1.33 5.31 22.52
CA ARG A 114 -2.16 4.97 23.69
C ARG A 114 -3.29 5.98 23.97
N ALA A 115 -3.19 7.20 23.43
CA ALA A 115 -4.13 8.30 23.67
C ALA A 115 -5.29 8.39 22.64
N SER A 116 -5.25 7.62 21.54
CA SER A 116 -6.36 7.59 20.59
C SER A 116 -7.44 6.61 21.07
N THR A 117 -8.39 7.13 21.85
CA THR A 117 -9.56 6.40 22.40
C THR A 117 -10.57 5.96 21.34
N VAL A 118 -10.29 6.18 20.07
CA VAL A 118 -11.01 5.59 18.94
C VAL A 118 -9.99 4.81 18.12
N ILE A 119 -9.66 3.61 18.59
CA ILE A 119 -9.23 2.55 17.68
C ILE A 119 -10.54 2.12 17.02
N PRO A 120 -10.80 2.41 15.73
CA PRO A 120 -11.89 1.71 15.07
C PRO A 120 -11.61 0.23 15.30
N ASN A 121 -12.61 -0.54 15.77
CA ASN A 121 -12.56 -1.99 15.79
C ASN A 121 -12.54 -2.50 14.33
N SER A 122 -11.50 -2.15 13.59
CA SER A 122 -11.12 -2.63 12.28
C SER A 122 -10.17 -3.81 12.48
N SER A 123 -10.44 -4.64 13.49
CA SER A 123 -10.13 -6.05 13.37
C SER A 123 -11.00 -6.53 12.23
N VAL A 124 -10.47 -6.56 11.01
CA VAL A 124 -11.07 -7.36 9.95
C VAL A 124 -11.25 -8.75 10.55
N GLU A 125 -12.50 -9.16 10.74
CA GLU A 125 -12.81 -10.48 11.23
C GLU A 125 -12.27 -11.49 10.22
N LEU A 126 -11.15 -12.15 10.54
CA LEU A 126 -10.40 -12.93 9.57
C LEU A 126 -11.24 -14.02 8.91
N TRP A 127 -12.22 -14.58 9.64
CA TRP A 127 -13.18 -15.56 9.14
C TRP A 127 -14.12 -15.03 8.06
N THR A 128 -14.28 -13.71 7.94
CA THR A 128 -15.06 -13.08 6.86
C THR A 128 -14.28 -12.98 5.55
N LEU A 129 -12.96 -13.18 5.59
CA LEU A 129 -12.14 -13.18 4.38
C LEU A 129 -12.41 -14.45 3.56
N PRO A 130 -12.71 -14.34 2.25
CA PRO A 130 -13.00 -15.50 1.40
C PRO A 130 -11.93 -16.61 1.43
N ILE A 131 -10.67 -16.22 1.66
CA ILE A 131 -9.54 -17.16 1.70
C ILE A 131 -9.48 -17.98 3.00
N TYR A 132 -10.11 -17.53 4.09
CA TYR A 132 -10.06 -18.21 5.38
C TYR A 132 -10.64 -19.62 5.32
N GLY A 133 -11.89 -19.74 4.83
CA GLY A 133 -12.56 -21.05 4.74
C GLY A 133 -11.82 -22.02 3.81
N GLN A 134 -11.19 -21.51 2.75
CA GLN A 134 -10.41 -22.34 1.82
C GLN A 134 -9.13 -22.86 2.48
N LEU A 135 -8.39 -22.01 3.21
CA LEU A 135 -7.17 -22.43 3.91
C LEU A 135 -7.45 -23.32 5.11
N ASP A 136 -8.51 -23.06 5.89
CA ASP A 136 -8.90 -23.93 7.02
C ASP A 136 -9.27 -25.33 6.51
N ALA A 137 -10.06 -25.43 5.44
CA ALA A 137 -10.39 -26.71 4.82
C ALA A 137 -9.14 -27.43 4.27
N LEU A 138 -8.20 -26.68 3.68
CA LEU A 138 -6.96 -27.22 3.16
C LEU A 138 -6.05 -27.77 4.27
N PHE A 139 -5.90 -27.04 5.38
CA PHE A 139 -5.07 -27.47 6.52
C PHE A 139 -5.68 -28.64 7.30
N ARG A 140 -7.01 -28.79 7.29
CA ARG A 140 -7.69 -29.96 7.86
C ARG A 140 -7.64 -31.20 6.96
N ASN A 141 -7.20 -31.07 5.70
CA ASN A 141 -7.12 -32.20 4.79
C ASN A 141 -5.83 -33.00 5.05
N PRO A 142 -5.92 -34.27 5.51
CA PRO A 142 -4.74 -35.09 5.80
C PRO A 142 -3.91 -35.45 4.55
N GLN A 143 -4.47 -35.26 3.35
CA GLN A 143 -3.74 -35.44 2.08
C GLN A 143 -2.95 -34.18 1.67
N PHE A 144 -3.16 -33.05 2.34
CA PHE A 144 -2.41 -31.84 2.10
C PHE A 144 -1.12 -31.88 2.91
N PHE A 145 0.04 -31.92 2.23
CA PHE A 145 1.36 -32.12 2.84
C PHE A 145 1.41 -33.30 3.84
N PRO A 146 1.13 -34.55 3.40
CA PRO A 146 1.06 -35.71 4.29
C PRO A 146 2.38 -35.99 5.01
N ASN A 147 3.51 -35.54 4.44
CA ASN A 147 4.85 -35.66 4.99
C ASN A 147 5.45 -34.30 5.38
N GLY A 148 4.63 -33.25 5.44
CA GLY A 148 5.09 -31.86 5.53
C GLY A 148 5.62 -31.32 4.18
N GLY A 149 6.03 -30.04 4.18
CA GLY A 149 6.61 -29.37 3.02
C GLY A 149 6.59 -27.86 3.15
N VAL A 150 7.12 -27.18 2.13
CA VAL A 150 7.14 -25.70 2.03
C VAL A 150 6.41 -25.30 0.75
N SER A 151 5.50 -24.33 0.87
CA SER A 151 4.84 -23.68 -0.26
C SER A 151 5.17 -22.19 -0.25
N GLY A 152 5.53 -21.65 -1.41
CA GLY A 152 5.85 -20.24 -1.59
C GLY A 152 4.85 -19.56 -2.50
N ILE A 153 4.42 -18.35 -2.13
CA ILE A 153 3.53 -17.50 -2.91
C ILE A 153 4.15 -16.10 -2.96
N TYR A 154 4.10 -15.48 -4.14
CA TYR A 154 4.56 -14.09 -4.30
C TYR A 154 3.57 -13.12 -3.67
N CYS A 155 4.10 -12.08 -3.03
CA CYS A 155 3.28 -10.95 -2.60
C CYS A 155 2.71 -10.21 -3.82
N ALA A 156 1.49 -9.72 -3.68
CA ALA A 156 0.81 -8.92 -4.69
C ALA A 156 1.38 -7.50 -4.75
N HIS A 157 1.87 -6.96 -3.62
CA HIS A 157 2.45 -5.62 -3.57
C HIS A 157 3.98 -5.64 -3.54
N ALA A 158 4.57 -4.54 -3.99
CA ALA A 158 5.99 -4.28 -3.79
C ALA A 158 6.26 -3.68 -2.40
N TYR A 159 7.34 -4.14 -1.77
CA TYR A 159 7.82 -3.68 -0.48
C TYR A 159 9.27 -3.22 -0.63
N ALA A 160 9.51 -1.91 -0.74
CA ALA A 160 10.87 -1.42 -0.83
C ALA A 160 11.64 -1.73 0.45
N TYR A 161 12.97 -1.79 0.31
CA TYR A 161 13.91 -2.05 1.39
C TYR A 161 13.77 -3.42 2.08
N ALA A 162 12.87 -4.30 1.61
CA ALA A 162 12.68 -5.64 2.15
C ALA A 162 13.96 -6.51 2.13
N HIS A 163 14.91 -6.19 1.23
CA HIS A 163 16.16 -6.94 1.05
C HIS A 163 17.41 -6.16 1.49
N THR A 164 17.30 -4.86 1.83
CA THR A 164 18.45 -4.00 2.17
C THR A 164 18.41 -3.45 3.58
N SER A 165 17.28 -3.50 4.28
CA SER A 165 17.17 -3.05 5.66
C SER A 165 17.28 -4.22 6.63
N GLU A 166 18.16 -4.10 7.62
CA GLU A 166 18.28 -5.07 8.72
C GLU A 166 17.00 -5.16 9.58
N GLU A 167 16.13 -4.15 9.52
CA GLU A 167 14.85 -4.11 10.23
C GLU A 167 13.67 -4.55 9.36
N ALA A 168 13.91 -4.90 8.09
CA ALA A 168 12.85 -5.28 7.16
C ALA A 168 12.04 -6.48 7.66
N TRP A 169 12.69 -7.54 8.13
CA TRP A 169 12.01 -8.76 8.60
C TRP A 169 11.11 -8.50 9.83
N ILE A 170 11.42 -7.48 10.64
CA ILE A 170 10.60 -7.06 11.80
C ILE A 170 9.40 -6.23 11.33
N ASN A 171 9.64 -5.28 10.42
CA ASN A 171 8.65 -4.28 10.03
C ASN A 171 7.73 -4.76 8.89
N LEU A 172 8.18 -5.65 8.03
CA LEU A 172 7.48 -6.08 6.82
C LEU A 172 6.12 -6.75 7.12
N PRO A 173 5.99 -7.66 8.11
CA PRO A 173 4.67 -8.12 8.54
C PRO A 173 3.68 -7.01 8.90
N ARG A 174 4.20 -5.90 9.46
CA ARG A 174 3.39 -4.75 9.88
C ARG A 174 2.99 -3.88 8.70
N THR A 175 3.79 -3.86 7.63
CA THR A 175 3.58 -2.98 6.47
C THR A 175 2.90 -3.69 5.30
N PHE A 176 2.54 -4.97 5.44
CA PHE A 176 1.77 -5.69 4.43
C PHE A 176 0.51 -4.91 4.01
N LYS A 177 0.30 -4.85 2.70
CA LYS A 177 -0.75 -4.10 2.01
C LYS A 177 -1.82 -5.06 1.49
N GLY A 178 -3.07 -4.62 1.49
CA GLY A 178 -4.18 -5.31 0.81
C GLY A 178 -4.28 -6.81 1.11
N SER A 179 -4.28 -7.61 0.05
CA SER A 179 -4.43 -9.07 0.11
C SER A 179 -3.27 -9.77 0.82
N ASP A 180 -2.04 -9.25 0.74
CA ASP A 180 -0.87 -9.87 1.35
C ASP A 180 -1.02 -9.93 2.87
N LEU A 181 -1.52 -8.84 3.44
CA LEU A 181 -1.84 -8.74 4.86
C LEU A 181 -2.95 -9.71 5.25
N GLY A 182 -4.03 -9.76 4.47
CA GLY A 182 -5.16 -10.65 4.74
C GLY A 182 -4.70 -12.11 4.74
N PHE A 183 -3.93 -12.50 3.73
CA PHE A 183 -3.37 -13.83 3.59
C PHE A 183 -2.43 -14.19 4.75
N TYR A 184 -1.46 -13.31 5.06
CA TYR A 184 -0.53 -13.47 6.17
C TYR A 184 -1.28 -13.62 7.52
N SER A 185 -2.31 -12.80 7.73
CA SER A 185 -3.08 -12.79 8.97
C SER A 185 -3.90 -14.08 9.14
N VAL A 186 -4.48 -14.59 8.05
CA VAL A 186 -5.20 -15.87 8.04
C VAL A 186 -4.26 -17.04 8.30
N LEU A 187 -3.09 -17.09 7.65
CA LEU A 187 -2.08 -18.13 7.89
C LEU A 187 -1.65 -18.17 9.36
N ASN A 188 -1.36 -17.00 9.94
CA ASN A 188 -0.97 -16.90 11.34
C ASN A 188 -2.12 -17.31 12.29
N ALA A 189 -3.37 -16.95 11.98
CA ALA A 189 -4.53 -17.34 12.77
C ALA A 189 -4.83 -18.85 12.72
N LEU A 190 -4.52 -19.51 11.61
CA LEU A 190 -4.62 -20.96 11.45
C LEU A 190 -3.40 -21.73 11.98
N GLY A 191 -2.42 -21.02 12.55
CA GLY A 191 -1.24 -21.64 13.18
C GLY A 191 -0.16 -22.11 12.20
N ALA A 192 -0.16 -21.62 10.96
CA ALA A 192 0.92 -21.93 10.02
C ALA A 192 2.23 -21.22 10.40
N THR A 193 3.35 -21.91 10.22
CA THR A 193 4.69 -21.29 10.26
C THR A 193 4.92 -20.53 8.95
N VAL A 194 5.13 -19.21 9.03
CA VAL A 194 5.30 -18.35 7.85
C VAL A 194 6.66 -17.66 7.90
N GLU A 195 7.41 -17.76 6.79
CA GLU A 195 8.65 -17.02 6.57
C GLU A 195 8.47 -16.07 5.39
N ILE A 196 9.04 -14.87 5.50
CA ILE A 196 9.01 -13.87 4.43
C ILE A 196 10.41 -13.72 3.87
N LEU A 197 10.57 -14.00 2.59
CA LEU A 197 11.87 -14.03 1.93
C LEU A 197 11.91 -13.03 0.77
N PRO A 198 13.00 -12.25 0.63
CA PRO A 198 13.18 -11.40 -0.54
C PRO A 198 13.43 -12.28 -1.77
N VAL A 199 12.80 -11.92 -2.88
CA VAL A 199 13.05 -12.56 -4.17
C VAL A 199 14.14 -11.77 -4.86
N LEU A 200 15.36 -12.29 -4.87
CA LEU A 200 16.44 -11.74 -5.69
C LEU A 200 16.31 -12.29 -7.10
N GLY A 201 15.99 -11.42 -8.06
CA GLY A 201 16.02 -11.80 -9.46
C GLY A 201 17.43 -12.21 -9.86
N HIS A 202 17.57 -13.32 -10.58
CA HIS A 202 18.84 -13.67 -11.21
C HIS A 202 19.20 -12.57 -12.21
N ARG A 203 20.23 -11.78 -11.92
CA ARG A 203 20.81 -10.82 -12.86
C ARG A 203 21.29 -11.63 -14.06
N LYS A 204 20.55 -11.60 -15.18
CA LYS A 204 21.12 -11.96 -16.48
C LYS A 204 22.08 -10.83 -16.83
N ASP A 205 23.33 -10.98 -16.40
CA ASP A 205 24.44 -10.17 -16.87
C ASP A 205 24.65 -10.44 -18.36
N ASN A 206 23.86 -9.76 -19.20
CA ASN A 206 24.18 -9.63 -20.61
C ASN A 206 25.23 -8.53 -20.74
N TYR A 207 26.49 -8.89 -20.50
CA TYR A 207 27.63 -8.17 -21.05
C TYR A 207 27.83 -8.67 -22.49
N TYR A 208 27.47 -7.84 -23.46
CA TYR A 208 28.08 -7.80 -24.79
C TYR A 208 28.37 -6.34 -25.12
#